data_AF-A0A967T6D8-F1
#
_entry.id   AF-A0A967T6D8-F1
#
_cell.length_a   1.000
_cell.length_b   1.000
_cell.length_c   1.000
_cell.angle_alpha   90.00
_cell.angle_beta   90.00
_cell.angle_gamma   90.00
#
_symmetry.space_group_name_H-M   'P 1'
#
loop_
_entity.id
_entity.type
_entity.pdbx_description
1 polymer ?
#
loop_
_entity_poly.entity_id
_entity_poly.type
_entity_poly.pdbx_seq_one_letter_code
_entity_poly.pdbx_strand_id
1 'polypeptide(L)'
;ADAGGNQVVLVGDTVFLDGSGSYDANGNDLTYSWSLVDKPEGSAAELSFPTAVDPVFVADVEGIYAVSLVVNDGIVDSDPSNVTILAIDADQIDDFIDPLMRAIIELNGLDDGDFKHLSDRDVLTQKIIVVLLNYLKGNIDQNMLDKLTDDIAGKMDGCAETGDVDGNDWIINCPAQDKVYPYIQEAIAALEVILGL
;
A
#
# COMPACT_ATOMS: atom_id res chain seq x y z
N ALA A 1 -11.17 4.02 13.18
CA ALA A 1 -10.96 2.78 12.42
C ALA A 1 -9.54 2.78 11.86
N ASP A 2 -8.96 1.60 11.75
CA ASP A 2 -7.75 1.31 10.99
C ASP A 2 -8.07 0.09 10.12
N ALA A 3 -8.03 0.27 8.80
CA ALA A 3 -8.36 -0.76 7.81
C ALA A 3 -7.13 -1.59 7.37
N GLY A 4 -5.95 -1.30 7.91
CA GLY A 4 -4.68 -1.82 7.43
C GLY A 4 -4.18 -1.11 6.16
N GLY A 5 -2.97 -1.50 5.74
CA GLY A 5 -2.27 -0.85 4.62
C GLY A 5 -2.76 -1.27 3.23
N ASN A 6 -2.54 -0.38 2.25
CA ASN A 6 -2.84 -0.66 0.84
C ASN A 6 -2.07 -1.88 0.33
N GLN A 7 -2.66 -2.61 -0.62
CA GLN A 7 -2.08 -3.89 -1.09
C GLN A 7 -1.98 -3.92 -2.61
N VAL A 8 -1.01 -4.69 -3.09
CA VAL A 8 -0.93 -5.13 -4.48
C VAL A 8 -0.91 -6.65 -4.48
N VAL A 9 -1.84 -7.26 -5.21
CA VAL A 9 -2.04 -8.71 -5.27
C VAL A 9 -2.16 -9.16 -6.71
N LEU A 10 -2.08 -10.47 -6.96
CA LEU A 10 -2.37 -11.02 -8.28
C LEU A 10 -3.87 -11.26 -8.45
N VAL A 11 -4.33 -11.21 -9.70
CA VAL A 11 -5.70 -11.65 -10.04
C VAL A 11 -5.91 -13.10 -9.61
N GLY A 12 -6.97 -13.34 -8.85
CA GLY A 12 -7.33 -14.63 -8.27
C GLY A 12 -6.81 -14.84 -6.85
N ASP A 13 -5.97 -13.95 -6.31
CA ASP A 13 -5.51 -14.03 -4.94
C ASP A 13 -6.63 -13.71 -3.94
N THR A 14 -6.55 -14.34 -2.78
CA THR A 14 -7.34 -13.96 -1.61
C THR A 14 -6.68 -12.74 -0.96
N VAL A 15 -7.44 -11.64 -0.90
CA VAL A 15 -7.07 -10.44 -0.17
C VAL A 15 -7.45 -10.60 1.29
N PHE A 16 -6.50 -10.34 2.18
CA PHE A 16 -6.69 -10.35 3.62
C PHE A 16 -6.75 -8.92 4.12
N LEU A 17 -7.87 -8.53 4.71
CA LEU A 17 -8.05 -7.23 5.35
C LEU A 17 -7.82 -7.40 6.85
N ASP A 18 -7.36 -6.36 7.54
CA ASP A 18 -7.07 -6.43 8.97
C ASP A 18 -7.51 -5.14 9.66
N GLY A 19 -8.57 -5.25 10.45
CA GLY A 19 -9.12 -4.17 11.25
C GLY A 19 -8.54 -4.09 12.66
N SER A 20 -7.66 -5.02 13.04
CA SER A 20 -7.21 -5.21 14.43
C SER A 20 -6.41 -4.03 14.99
N GLY A 21 -5.87 -3.16 14.12
CA GLY A 21 -5.27 -1.87 14.49
C GLY A 21 -6.28 -0.83 14.99
N SER A 22 -7.59 -1.08 14.82
CA SER A 22 -8.63 -0.18 15.29
C SER A 22 -8.64 -0.08 16.81
N TYR A 23 -8.74 1.15 17.31
CA TYR A 23 -8.59 1.45 18.73
C TYR A 23 -9.68 2.40 19.23
N ASP A 24 -10.18 2.14 20.43
CA ASP A 24 -10.99 3.06 21.21
C ASP A 24 -10.22 3.53 22.45
N ALA A 25 -10.20 4.84 22.70
CA ALA A 25 -9.46 5.43 23.80
C ALA A 25 -10.07 5.17 25.18
N ASN A 26 -11.34 4.77 25.23
CA ASN A 26 -12.03 4.40 26.46
C ASN A 26 -11.97 2.89 26.74
N GLY A 27 -11.43 2.10 25.82
CA GLY A 27 -11.31 0.64 25.93
C GLY A 27 -12.65 -0.07 25.73
N ASN A 28 -13.60 0.55 25.04
CA ASN A 28 -14.87 -0.09 24.66
C ASN A 28 -14.61 -1.19 23.62
N ASP A 29 -15.46 -2.22 23.63
CA ASP A 29 -15.46 -3.24 22.58
C ASP A 29 -15.85 -2.61 21.24
N LEU A 30 -15.11 -2.96 20.19
CA LEU A 30 -15.37 -2.47 18.83
C LEU A 30 -16.17 -3.49 18.01
N THR A 31 -17.12 -2.98 17.24
CA THR A 31 -17.78 -3.71 16.15
C THR A 31 -17.30 -3.17 14.80
N TYR A 32 -17.27 -4.04 13.80
CA TYR A 32 -16.66 -3.75 12.50
C TYR A 32 -17.72 -3.78 11.40
N SER A 33 -17.61 -2.86 10.46
CA SER A 33 -18.46 -2.81 9.27
C SER A 33 -17.58 -2.50 8.06
N TRP A 34 -17.29 -3.54 7.30
CA TRP A 34 -16.54 -3.48 6.06
C TRP A 34 -17.46 -3.38 4.86
N SER A 35 -17.03 -2.63 3.85
CA SER A 35 -17.71 -2.51 2.57
C SER A 35 -16.72 -2.50 1.42
N LEU A 36 -17.09 -3.19 0.33
CA LEU A 36 -16.42 -3.08 -0.95
C LEU A 36 -17.08 -1.91 -1.70
N VAL A 37 -16.48 -0.73 -1.61
CA VAL A 37 -17.03 0.54 -2.09
C VAL A 37 -16.97 0.64 -3.62
N ASP A 38 -15.89 0.11 -4.20
CA ASP A 38 -15.69 0.05 -5.64
C ASP A 38 -14.92 -1.22 -6.02
N LYS A 39 -15.17 -1.72 -7.23
CA LYS A 39 -14.48 -2.89 -7.79
C LYS A 39 -14.47 -2.84 -9.32
N PRO A 40 -13.53 -3.55 -9.98
CA PRO A 40 -13.44 -3.53 -11.44
C PRO A 40 -14.74 -3.97 -12.14
N GLU A 41 -14.99 -3.43 -13.33
CA GLU A 41 -16.13 -3.83 -14.15
C GLU A 41 -16.04 -5.34 -14.45
N GLY A 42 -17.14 -6.06 -14.22
CA GLY A 42 -17.20 -7.51 -14.40
C GLY A 42 -16.75 -8.32 -13.18
N SER A 43 -16.23 -7.70 -12.13
CA SER A 43 -15.88 -8.37 -10.88
C SER A 43 -17.12 -8.88 -10.13
N ALA A 44 -17.05 -10.14 -9.69
CA ALA A 44 -18.03 -10.78 -8.81
C ALA A 44 -17.55 -10.81 -7.34
N ALA A 45 -16.46 -10.12 -7.01
CA ALA A 45 -15.91 -10.07 -5.65
C ALA A 45 -16.93 -9.62 -4.61
N GLU A 46 -16.94 -10.34 -3.48
CA GLU A 46 -17.75 -10.08 -2.29
C GLU A 46 -16.93 -10.39 -1.02
N LEU A 47 -17.18 -9.62 0.05
CA LEU A 47 -16.58 -9.88 1.36
C LEU A 47 -17.25 -11.08 2.01
N SER A 48 -16.45 -12.04 2.48
CA SER A 48 -16.94 -13.27 3.13
C SER A 48 -17.65 -13.02 4.47
N PHE A 49 -17.07 -12.18 5.33
CA PHE A 49 -17.60 -11.85 6.66
C PHE A 49 -17.42 -10.36 6.94
N PRO A 50 -18.24 -9.45 6.36
CA PRO A 50 -18.02 -8.01 6.42
C PRO A 50 -18.11 -7.39 7.83
N THR A 51 -18.41 -8.17 8.87
CA THR A 51 -18.39 -7.72 10.27
C THR A 51 -17.29 -8.37 11.11
N ALA A 52 -16.44 -9.20 10.51
CA ALA A 52 -15.25 -9.75 11.17
C ALA A 52 -14.18 -8.66 11.34
N VAL A 53 -13.23 -8.90 12.24
CA VAL A 53 -12.04 -8.05 12.36
C VAL A 53 -11.17 -8.16 11.10
N ASP A 54 -11.12 -9.35 10.50
CA ASP A 54 -10.22 -9.74 9.41
C ASP A 54 -10.96 -10.41 8.23
N PRO A 55 -11.88 -9.71 7.54
CA PRO A 55 -12.56 -10.29 6.39
C PRO A 55 -11.61 -10.54 5.22
N VAL A 56 -12.05 -11.45 4.35
CA VAL A 56 -11.34 -11.74 3.09
C VAL A 56 -12.30 -11.63 1.90
N PHE A 57 -11.73 -11.34 0.74
CA PHE A 57 -12.39 -11.49 -0.57
C PHE A 57 -11.37 -11.99 -1.61
N VAL A 58 -11.84 -12.44 -2.77
CA VAL A 58 -10.97 -12.80 -3.90
C VAL A 58 -10.94 -11.65 -4.90
N ALA A 59 -9.75 -11.16 -5.24
CA ALA A 59 -9.57 -10.16 -6.28
C ALA A 59 -9.67 -10.82 -7.67
N ASP A 60 -10.88 -11.00 -8.17
CA ASP A 60 -11.18 -11.88 -9.31
C ASP A 60 -10.97 -11.26 -10.70
N VAL A 61 -10.78 -9.95 -10.76
CA VAL A 61 -10.53 -9.16 -11.98
C VAL A 61 -9.40 -8.17 -11.74
N GLU A 62 -8.58 -7.92 -12.76
CA GLU A 62 -7.53 -6.88 -12.76
C GLU A 62 -8.13 -5.50 -12.48
N GLY A 63 -7.44 -4.70 -11.66
CA GLY A 63 -7.81 -3.31 -11.39
C GLY A 63 -7.90 -3.00 -9.91
N ILE A 64 -8.56 -1.88 -9.60
CA ILE A 64 -8.64 -1.33 -8.25
C ILE A 64 -9.91 -1.83 -7.56
N TYR A 65 -9.73 -2.30 -6.32
CA TYR A 65 -10.80 -2.51 -5.35
C TYR A 65 -10.63 -1.47 -4.25
N ALA A 66 -11.69 -0.72 -3.96
CA ALA A 66 -11.72 0.23 -2.85
C ALA A 66 -12.53 -0.39 -1.71
N VAL A 67 -11.88 -0.59 -0.56
CA VAL A 67 -12.51 -1.17 0.63
C VAL A 67 -12.55 -0.11 1.73
N SER A 68 -13.65 -0.07 2.47
CA SER A 68 -13.83 0.85 3.60
C SER A 68 -14.22 0.11 4.86
N LEU A 69 -13.58 0.45 5.97
CA LEU A 69 -13.91 0.04 7.33
C LEU A 69 -14.48 1.21 8.12
N VAL A 70 -15.63 0.97 8.75
CA VAL A 70 -16.15 1.78 9.86
C VAL A 70 -16.18 0.90 11.10
N VAL A 71 -15.70 1.41 12.23
CA VAL A 71 -15.84 0.75 13.53
C VAL A 71 -16.79 1.52 14.44
N ASN A 72 -17.50 0.82 15.30
CA ASN A 72 -18.43 1.40 16.27
C ASN A 72 -18.10 0.89 17.68
N ASP A 73 -18.02 1.80 18.65
CA ASP A 73 -17.67 1.55 20.06
C ASP A 73 -18.90 1.23 20.95
N GLY A 74 -20.04 0.96 20.34
CA GLY A 74 -21.35 0.82 20.98
C GLY A 74 -22.12 2.12 21.13
N ILE A 75 -21.52 3.27 20.79
CA ILE A 75 -22.12 4.61 20.92
C ILE A 75 -22.10 5.34 19.58
N VAL A 76 -20.94 5.41 18.93
CA VAL A 76 -20.69 6.23 17.75
C VAL A 76 -19.86 5.48 16.71
N ASP A 77 -20.17 5.72 15.44
CA ASP A 77 -19.36 5.27 14.33
C ASP A 77 -18.11 6.14 14.19
N SER A 78 -16.98 5.52 13.83
CA SER A 78 -15.79 6.25 13.42
C SER A 78 -15.97 6.90 12.04
N ASP A 79 -15.09 7.84 11.71
CA ASP A 79 -14.83 8.16 10.30
C ASP A 79 -14.36 6.88 9.56
N PRO A 80 -14.65 6.75 8.26
CA PRO A 80 -14.22 5.60 7.48
C PRO A 80 -12.70 5.58 7.30
N SER A 81 -12.09 4.41 7.50
CA SER A 81 -10.72 4.11 7.07
C SER A 81 -10.80 3.33 5.76
N ASN A 82 -10.00 3.71 4.76
CA ASN A 82 -10.06 3.13 3.42
C ASN A 82 -8.74 2.47 3.06
N VAL A 83 -8.83 1.34 2.38
CA VAL A 83 -7.68 0.62 1.84
C VAL A 83 -7.89 0.36 0.35
N THR A 84 -6.85 0.64 -0.42
CA THR A 84 -6.80 0.40 -1.87
C THR A 84 -6.10 -0.91 -2.14
N ILE A 85 -6.76 -1.79 -2.90
CA ILE A 85 -6.17 -3.04 -3.38
C ILE A 85 -6.04 -2.94 -4.90
N LEU A 86 -4.81 -3.05 -5.41
CA LEU A 86 -4.56 -3.17 -6.85
C LEU A 86 -4.31 -4.64 -7.19
N ALA A 87 -5.19 -5.23 -7.99
CA ALA A 87 -4.99 -6.55 -8.57
C ALA A 87 -4.32 -6.42 -9.93
N ILE A 88 -3.20 -7.11 -10.14
CA ILE A 88 -2.42 -7.11 -11.38
C ILE A 88 -2.48 -8.50 -12.01
N ASP A 89 -2.59 -8.58 -13.33
CA ASP A 89 -2.48 -9.87 -14.03
C ASP A 89 -1.03 -10.38 -13.94
N ALA A 90 -0.85 -11.66 -13.62
CA ALA A 90 0.48 -12.25 -13.49
C ALA A 90 1.32 -12.11 -14.78
N ASP A 91 0.68 -12.05 -15.95
CA ASP A 91 1.36 -11.87 -17.24
C ASP A 91 1.94 -10.44 -17.43
N GLN A 92 1.54 -9.47 -16.60
CA GLN A 92 2.06 -8.09 -16.65
C GLN A 92 3.28 -7.88 -15.75
N ILE A 93 3.60 -8.83 -14.87
CA ILE A 93 4.71 -8.68 -13.93
C ILE A 93 6.05 -8.74 -14.67
N ASP A 94 6.79 -7.63 -14.63
CA ASP A 94 8.10 -7.47 -15.23
C ASP A 94 9.11 -6.91 -14.21
N ASP A 95 10.33 -6.61 -14.69
CA ASP A 95 11.44 -6.10 -13.88
C ASP A 95 11.15 -4.72 -13.24
N PHE A 96 10.09 -4.01 -13.68
CA PHE A 96 9.65 -2.78 -13.05
C PHE A 96 8.56 -3.02 -12.00
N ILE A 97 7.59 -3.88 -12.28
CA ILE A 97 6.46 -4.14 -11.36
C ILE A 97 6.89 -4.98 -10.14
N ASP A 98 7.67 -6.05 -10.33
CA ASP A 98 8.05 -6.97 -9.24
C ASP A 98 8.68 -6.26 -8.03
N PRO A 99 9.68 -5.36 -8.20
CA PRO A 99 10.26 -4.68 -7.05
C PRO A 99 9.26 -3.75 -6.34
N LEU A 100 8.36 -3.07 -7.05
CA LEU A 100 7.35 -2.22 -6.42
C LEU A 100 6.32 -3.02 -5.62
N MET A 101 5.96 -4.22 -6.08
CA MET A 101 5.12 -5.14 -5.29
C MET A 101 5.82 -5.56 -4.00
N ARG A 102 7.11 -5.91 -4.07
CA ARG A 102 7.92 -6.25 -2.88
C ARG A 102 8.04 -5.09 -1.90
N ALA A 103 8.26 -3.88 -2.42
CA ALA A 103 8.35 -2.68 -1.58
C ALA A 103 7.07 -2.46 -0.76
N ILE A 104 5.89 -2.66 -1.36
CA ILE A 104 4.60 -2.56 -0.63
C ILE A 104 4.47 -3.64 0.44
N ILE A 105 4.88 -4.88 0.14
CA ILE A 105 4.88 -5.98 1.13
C ILE A 105 5.76 -5.62 2.33
N GLU A 106 6.98 -5.14 2.09
CA GLU A 106 7.89 -4.75 3.16
C GLU A 106 7.35 -3.55 3.96
N LEU A 107 6.82 -2.51 3.29
CA LEU A 107 6.19 -1.37 3.95
C LEU A 107 5.05 -1.78 4.88
N ASN A 108 4.19 -2.71 4.43
CA ASN A 108 3.10 -3.23 5.25
C ASN A 108 3.60 -4.09 6.42
N GLY A 109 4.78 -4.70 6.31
CA GLY A 109 5.42 -5.49 7.35
C GLY A 109 6.28 -4.70 8.36
N LEU A 110 6.43 -3.39 8.19
CA LEU A 110 7.11 -2.52 9.16
C LEU A 110 6.24 -2.26 10.40
N ASP A 111 6.88 -1.91 11.51
CA ASP A 111 6.18 -1.49 12.73
C ASP A 111 5.79 -0.01 12.62
N ASP A 112 4.70 0.42 13.26
CA ASP A 112 4.28 1.83 13.22
C ASP A 112 5.34 2.80 13.77
N GLY A 113 6.17 2.31 14.70
CA GLY A 113 7.29 3.06 15.25
C GLY A 113 8.46 3.27 14.27
N ASP A 114 8.45 2.59 13.13
CA ASP A 114 9.43 2.79 12.06
C ASP A 114 9.13 4.03 11.22
N PHE A 115 7.94 4.62 11.36
CA PHE A 115 7.51 5.78 10.59
C PHE A 115 7.51 7.07 11.42
N LYS A 116 7.78 8.19 10.76
CA LYS A 116 7.75 9.53 11.37
C LYS A 116 6.33 9.92 11.78
N HIS A 117 5.35 9.57 10.96
CA HIS A 117 3.93 9.69 11.25
C HIS A 117 3.20 8.39 10.92
N LEU A 118 2.16 8.07 11.68
CA LEU A 118 1.36 6.83 11.48
C LEU A 118 0.81 6.72 10.05
N SER A 119 0.51 7.84 9.40
CA SER A 119 -0.01 7.87 8.03
C SER A 119 1.05 7.69 6.94
N ASP A 120 2.34 7.78 7.25
CA ASP A 120 3.37 7.83 6.22
C ASP A 120 3.46 6.52 5.42
N ARG A 121 3.20 5.38 6.07
CA ARG A 121 3.08 4.06 5.42
C ARG A 121 2.00 4.06 4.33
N ASP A 122 0.81 4.53 4.67
CA ASP A 122 -0.34 4.57 3.75
C ASP A 122 -0.08 5.52 2.59
N VAL A 123 0.56 6.67 2.86
CA VAL A 123 0.90 7.62 1.82
C VAL A 123 1.97 7.06 0.88
N LEU A 124 3.00 6.37 1.39
CA LEU A 124 4.04 5.74 0.56
C LEU A 124 3.46 4.62 -0.31
N THR A 125 2.69 3.70 0.28
CA THR A 125 2.04 2.62 -0.48
C THR A 125 1.07 3.17 -1.54
N GLN A 126 0.31 4.22 -1.21
CA GLN A 126 -0.57 4.89 -2.17
C GLN A 126 0.21 5.54 -3.32
N LYS A 127 1.36 6.16 -3.05
CA LYS A 127 2.24 6.72 -4.09
C LYS A 127 2.78 5.64 -5.02
N ILE A 128 3.21 4.50 -4.47
CA ILE A 128 3.68 3.35 -5.27
C ILE A 128 2.55 2.79 -6.14
N ILE A 129 1.34 2.64 -5.61
CA ILE A 129 0.16 2.22 -6.40
C ILE A 129 -0.11 3.21 -7.54
N VAL A 130 0.01 4.52 -7.32
CA VAL A 130 -0.16 5.52 -8.38
C VAL A 130 0.90 5.36 -9.49
N VAL A 131 2.14 5.06 -9.14
CA VAL A 131 3.21 4.75 -10.11
C VAL A 131 2.86 3.50 -10.92
N LEU A 132 2.48 2.40 -10.26
CA LEU A 132 2.05 1.16 -10.91
C LEU A 132 0.87 1.40 -11.87
N LEU A 133 -0.14 2.17 -11.45
CA LEU A 133 -1.29 2.49 -12.29
C LEU A 133 -0.92 3.29 -13.54
N ASN A 134 0.05 4.20 -13.44
CA ASN A 134 0.54 4.92 -14.62
C ASN A 134 1.27 3.98 -15.57
N TYR A 135 2.08 3.07 -15.03
CA TYR A 135 2.83 2.09 -15.81
C TYR A 135 1.90 1.14 -16.58
N LEU A 136 0.93 0.55 -15.89
CA LEU A 136 -0.08 -0.34 -16.48
C LEU A 136 -0.93 0.36 -17.56
N LYS A 137 -1.13 1.67 -17.45
CA LYS A 137 -1.82 2.49 -18.47
C LYS A 137 -0.93 2.89 -19.66
N GLY A 138 0.35 2.54 -19.64
CA GLY A 138 1.33 2.97 -20.64
C GLY A 138 1.72 4.45 -20.53
N ASN A 139 1.38 5.12 -19.44
CA ASN A 139 1.74 6.51 -19.17
C ASN A 139 3.16 6.57 -18.56
N ILE A 140 4.14 6.11 -19.33
CA ILE A 140 5.53 5.98 -18.91
C ILE A 140 6.30 7.21 -19.40
N ASP A 141 6.66 8.09 -18.47
CA ASP A 141 7.35 9.34 -18.76
C ASP A 141 8.27 9.75 -17.60
N GLN A 142 8.99 10.85 -17.77
CA GLN A 142 9.91 11.38 -16.76
C GLN A 142 9.21 11.72 -15.44
N ASN A 143 7.93 12.12 -15.45
CA ASN A 143 7.19 12.45 -14.23
C ASN A 143 7.00 11.21 -13.36
N MET A 144 6.82 10.04 -13.97
CA MET A 144 6.82 8.77 -13.23
C MET A 144 8.16 8.51 -12.52
N LEU A 145 9.28 8.77 -13.21
CA LEU A 145 10.60 8.62 -12.63
C LEU A 145 10.82 9.61 -11.48
N ASP A 146 10.49 10.89 -11.70
CA ASP A 146 10.58 11.94 -10.67
C ASP A 146 9.75 11.58 -9.42
N LYS A 147 8.59 10.92 -9.58
CA LYS A 147 7.79 10.43 -8.45
C LYS A 147 8.48 9.30 -7.67
N LEU A 148 9.14 8.38 -8.36
CA LEU A 148 9.89 7.33 -7.70
C LEU A 148 11.10 7.89 -6.97
N THR A 149 11.84 8.81 -7.58
CA THR A 149 13.07 9.38 -6.98
C THR A 149 12.76 10.35 -5.85
N ASP A 150 11.91 11.35 -6.09
CA ASP A 150 11.80 12.50 -5.19
C ASP A 150 10.72 12.29 -4.13
N ASP A 151 9.61 11.65 -4.53
CA ASP A 151 8.41 11.53 -3.72
C ASP A 151 8.37 10.23 -2.90
N ILE A 152 9.12 9.20 -3.29
CA ILE A 152 9.16 7.87 -2.66
C ILE A 152 10.57 7.56 -2.14
N ALA A 153 11.57 7.45 -3.01
CA ALA A 153 12.93 7.08 -2.63
C ALA A 153 13.54 8.08 -1.64
N GLY A 154 13.39 9.38 -1.91
CA GLY A 154 13.83 10.45 -1.02
C GLY A 154 13.16 10.49 0.37
N LYS A 155 12.23 9.58 0.67
CA LYS A 155 11.60 9.44 2.00
C LYS A 155 12.21 8.30 2.82
N MET A 156 13.23 7.63 2.29
CA MET A 156 13.86 6.48 2.92
C MET A 156 15.29 6.25 2.40
N ASP A 157 15.97 7.31 1.95
CA ASP A 157 17.29 7.26 1.33
C ASP A 157 18.43 7.61 2.29
N GLY A 158 18.14 8.30 3.40
CA GLY A 158 19.15 8.87 4.28
C GLY A 158 20.23 7.86 4.72
N CYS A 159 19.83 6.66 5.13
CA CYS A 159 20.78 5.63 5.56
C CYS A 159 21.66 5.13 4.42
N ALA A 160 21.11 4.96 3.21
CA ALA A 160 21.86 4.51 2.06
C ALA A 160 22.82 5.58 1.53
N GLU A 161 22.43 6.86 1.57
CA GLU A 161 23.23 7.96 1.05
C GLU A 161 24.28 8.48 2.04
N THR A 162 23.93 8.54 3.33
CA THR A 162 24.73 9.24 4.34
C THR A 162 25.16 8.36 5.51
N GLY A 163 24.58 7.17 5.65
CA GLY A 163 24.83 6.23 6.74
C GLY A 163 23.95 6.42 7.97
N ASP A 164 23.10 7.45 7.99
CA ASP A 164 22.14 7.75 9.05
C ASP A 164 20.84 8.31 8.44
N VAL A 165 19.72 8.23 9.16
CA VAL A 165 18.46 8.85 8.73
C VAL A 165 18.57 10.37 8.68
N ASP A 166 17.85 10.99 7.75
CA ASP A 166 17.84 12.43 7.54
C ASP A 166 16.51 13.10 7.95
N GLY A 167 16.40 14.42 7.72
CA GLY A 167 15.21 15.19 8.09
C GLY A 167 14.01 15.00 7.15
N ASN A 168 14.24 14.53 5.92
CA ASN A 168 13.25 14.30 4.87
C ASN A 168 12.67 12.89 4.95
N ASP A 169 13.41 11.95 5.53
CA ASP A 169 13.01 10.57 5.77
C ASP A 169 11.68 10.48 6.53
N TRP A 170 10.84 9.58 6.03
CA TRP A 170 9.60 9.14 6.65
C TRP A 170 9.77 7.79 7.34
N ILE A 171 10.66 6.93 6.83
CA ILE A 171 11.12 5.73 7.56
C ILE A 171 12.31 6.15 8.42
N ILE A 172 12.16 6.13 9.74
CA ILE A 172 13.05 6.82 10.69
C ILE A 172 14.10 5.93 11.35
N ASN A 173 14.35 4.75 10.80
CA ASN A 173 15.51 3.94 11.20
C ASN A 173 16.07 3.12 10.03
N CYS A 174 17.40 2.92 10.03
CA CYS A 174 18.08 2.20 8.96
C CYS A 174 17.62 0.76 8.78
N PRO A 175 17.40 -0.06 9.84
CA PRO A 175 16.89 -1.41 9.64
C PRO A 175 15.57 -1.50 8.85
N ALA A 176 14.68 -0.51 8.99
CA ALA A 176 13.46 -0.43 8.21
C ALA A 176 13.72 0.09 6.78
N GLN A 177 14.56 1.11 6.61
CA GLN A 177 14.95 1.60 5.27
C GLN A 177 15.62 0.48 4.44
N ASP A 178 16.51 -0.30 5.05
CA ASP A 178 17.26 -1.40 4.41
C ASP A 178 16.35 -2.52 3.86
N LYS A 179 15.11 -2.64 4.36
CA LYS A 179 14.12 -3.59 3.84
C LYS A 179 13.41 -3.09 2.59
N VAL A 180 13.15 -1.77 2.51
CA VAL A 180 12.27 -1.20 1.48
C VAL A 180 13.05 -0.53 0.35
N TYR A 181 14.04 0.30 0.71
CA TYR A 181 14.76 1.16 -0.24
C TYR A 181 15.42 0.41 -1.41
N PRO A 182 16.03 -0.79 -1.21
CA PRO A 182 16.63 -1.53 -2.33
C PRO A 182 15.64 -1.85 -3.45
N TYR A 183 14.39 -2.20 -3.11
CA TYR A 183 13.36 -2.45 -4.11
C TYR A 183 12.96 -1.19 -4.87
N ILE A 184 12.89 -0.04 -4.20
CA ILE A 184 12.62 1.24 -4.87
C ILE A 184 13.75 1.55 -5.87
N GLN A 185 15.00 1.29 -5.51
CA GLN A 185 16.16 1.48 -6.41
C GLN A 185 16.14 0.53 -7.61
N GLU A 186 15.73 -0.73 -7.42
CA GLU A 186 15.54 -1.68 -8.53
C GLU A 186 14.48 -1.18 -9.52
N ALA A 187 13.35 -0.68 -9.01
CA ALA A 187 12.29 -0.11 -9.85
C ALA A 187 12.74 1.15 -10.60
N ILE A 188 13.51 2.03 -9.95
CA ILE A 188 14.11 3.21 -10.58
C ILE A 188 15.02 2.80 -11.74
N ALA A 189 15.94 1.86 -11.50
CA ALA A 189 16.87 1.40 -12.52
C ALA A 189 16.15 0.75 -13.71
N ALA A 190 15.10 -0.04 -13.45
CA ALA A 190 14.26 -0.62 -14.50
C ALA A 190 13.57 0.48 -15.34
N LEU A 191 13.03 1.51 -14.69
CA LEU A 191 12.36 2.62 -15.36
C LEU A 191 13.31 3.48 -16.20
N GLU A 192 14.52 3.73 -15.71
CA GLU A 192 15.57 4.43 -16.47
C GLU A 192 15.90 3.69 -17.77
N VAL A 193 16.02 2.36 -17.73
CA VAL A 193 16.23 1.53 -18.92
C VAL A 193 15.06 1.66 -19.91
N ILE A 194 13.82 1.67 -19.40
CA ILE A 194 12.61 1.83 -20.24
C ILE A 194 12.58 3.22 -20.90
N LEU A 195 13.01 4.26 -20.19
CA LEU A 195 13.08 5.64 -20.68
C LEU A 195 14.31 5.91 -21.57
N GLY A 196 15.29 5.01 -21.58
CA GLY A 196 16.53 5.14 -22.35
C GLY A 196 17.52 6.16 -21.77
N LEU A 197 17.58 6.24 -20.44
CA LEU A 197 18.50 7.10 -19.69
C LEU A 197 19.82 6.40 -19.32
#